data_AF-A0A173LUP4-F1
#
_entry.id   AF-A0A173LUP4-F1
#
_cell.length_a   1.000
_cell.length_b   1.000
_cell.length_c   1.000
_cell.angle_alpha   90.00
_cell.angle_beta   90.00
_cell.angle_gamma   90.00
#
_symmetry.space_group_name_H-M   'P 1'
#
loop_
_entity.id
_entity.type
_entity.pdbx_description
1 polymer ?
#
loop_
_entity_poly.entity_id
_entity_poly.type
_entity_poly.pdbx_seq_one_letter_code
_entity_poly.pdbx_strand_id
1 'polypeptide(L)'
;MTKIVAVTSCITGIAHTYMAAEALEQAAKKAGYEITVETQGSAGSSPMKQSTIDEADVVIFATDLEVKDRSRFNGKPFLQIGVSKALADADNVVAQAVSSIATLPKDGGAAPAAPKAAPAAEKAPKKDSGDKPGFFGRLFGSK
;
A
#
# COMPACT_ATOMS: atom_id res chain seq x y z
N MET A 1 17.64 18.86 -2.98
CA MET A 1 16.76 17.83 -3.57
C MET A 1 16.27 17.00 -2.40
N THR A 2 14.96 16.79 -2.26
CA THR A 2 14.40 16.03 -1.13
C THR A 2 14.80 14.56 -1.24
N LYS A 3 15.29 14.00 -0.15
CA LYS A 3 15.71 12.60 -0.01
C LYS A 3 14.67 11.80 0.76
N ILE A 4 14.15 10.76 0.12
CA ILE A 4 13.14 9.87 0.67
C ILE A 4 13.78 8.51 0.92
N VAL A 5 13.49 7.90 2.05
CA VAL A 5 13.70 6.46 2.23
C VAL A 5 12.37 5.78 2.42
N ALA A 6 12.20 4.58 1.89
CA ALA A 6 10.97 3.82 2.06
C ALA A 6 11.26 2.38 2.49
N VAL A 7 10.32 1.79 3.22
CA VAL A 7 10.29 0.36 3.51
C VAL A 7 8.98 -0.21 3.00
N THR A 8 9.05 -1.27 2.19
CA THR A 8 7.87 -2.01 1.72
C THR A 8 7.82 -3.39 2.36
N SER A 9 6.65 -3.81 2.84
CA SER A 9 6.50 -5.16 3.42
C SER A 9 5.07 -5.67 3.34
N CYS A 10 4.86 -6.75 2.57
CA CYS A 10 3.52 -7.32 2.37
C CYS A 10 3.45 -8.78 2.85
N ILE A 11 2.39 -9.12 3.59
CA ILE A 11 2.09 -10.49 4.02
C ILE A 11 1.75 -11.42 2.85
N THR A 12 1.18 -10.87 1.77
CA THR A 12 0.68 -11.67 0.64
C THR A 12 1.80 -12.15 -0.28
N GLY A 13 3.03 -11.70 -0.06
CA GLY A 13 4.22 -12.24 -0.72
C GLY A 13 5.09 -11.21 -1.44
N ILE A 14 6.00 -11.76 -2.24
CA ILE A 14 7.12 -11.07 -2.89
C ILE A 14 6.61 -10.02 -3.88
N ALA A 15 5.61 -10.36 -4.70
CA ALA A 15 5.15 -9.52 -5.81
C ALA A 15 4.71 -8.13 -5.34
N HIS A 16 3.77 -8.03 -4.40
CA HIS A 16 3.27 -6.73 -3.94
C HIS A 16 4.33 -5.89 -3.22
N THR A 17 5.30 -6.54 -2.56
CA THR A 17 6.43 -5.85 -1.92
C THR A 17 7.27 -5.13 -2.98
N TYR A 18 7.68 -5.83 -4.04
CA TYR A 18 8.48 -5.24 -5.12
C TYR A 18 7.67 -4.26 -5.99
N MET A 19 6.41 -4.57 -6.31
CA MET A 19 5.56 -3.68 -7.10
C MET A 19 5.31 -2.34 -6.39
N ALA A 20 5.10 -2.36 -5.07
CA ALA A 20 4.96 -1.13 -4.29
C ALA A 20 6.28 -0.35 -4.23
N ALA A 21 7.43 -1.04 -4.17
CA ALA A 21 8.73 -0.39 -4.21
C ALA A 21 8.94 0.34 -5.55
N GLU A 22 8.75 -0.35 -6.67
CA GLU A 22 8.87 0.23 -8.01
C GLU A 22 7.89 1.40 -8.23
N ALA A 23 6.65 1.29 -7.73
CA ALA A 23 5.67 2.37 -7.84
C ALA A 23 6.13 3.64 -7.10
N LEU A 24 6.66 3.49 -5.88
CA LEU A 24 7.23 4.62 -5.12
C LEU A 24 8.47 5.20 -5.80
N GLU A 25 9.34 4.36 -6.36
CA GLU A 25 10.52 4.79 -7.12
C GLU A 25 10.15 5.63 -8.33
N GLN A 26 9.18 5.16 -9.12
CA GLN A 26 8.69 5.88 -10.29
C GLN A 26 8.02 7.21 -9.92
N ALA A 27 7.20 7.23 -8.87
CA ALA A 27 6.53 8.43 -8.39
C ALA A 27 7.52 9.50 -7.90
N ALA A 28 8.50 9.10 -7.09
CA ALA A 28 9.54 10.01 -6.60
C ALA A 28 10.40 10.56 -7.74
N LYS A 29 10.82 9.69 -8.67
CA LYS A 29 11.58 10.11 -9.86
C LYS A 29 10.79 11.09 -10.72
N LYS A 30 9.50 10.84 -10.95
CA LYS A 30 8.59 11.74 -11.69
C LYS A 30 8.46 13.11 -11.02
N ALA A 31 8.46 13.14 -9.68
CA ALA A 31 8.40 14.37 -8.90
C ALA A 31 9.76 15.07 -8.69
N GLY A 32 10.87 14.48 -9.16
CA GLY A 32 12.21 15.05 -9.04
C GLY A 32 12.86 14.87 -7.66
N TYR A 33 12.44 13.85 -6.91
CA TYR A 33 13.00 13.48 -5.61
C TYR A 33 13.96 12.28 -5.73
N GLU A 34 14.88 12.19 -4.79
CA GLU A 34 15.73 11.00 -4.61
C GLU A 34 15.01 10.04 -3.68
N ILE A 35 14.99 8.75 -4.01
CA ILE A 35 14.40 7.71 -3.16
C ILE A 35 15.27 6.46 -3.11
N THR A 36 15.38 5.88 -1.92
CA THR A 36 15.90 4.52 -1.72
C THR A 36 14.84 3.67 -1.05
N VAL A 37 14.52 2.50 -1.62
CA VAL A 37 13.50 1.60 -1.07
C VAL A 37 14.13 0.30 -0.55
N GLU A 38 13.82 -0.05 0.69
CA GLU A 38 14.15 -1.33 1.31
C GLU A 38 12.93 -2.26 1.24
N THR A 39 13.06 -3.40 0.58
CA THR A 39 12.02 -4.43 0.56
C THR A 39 12.22 -5.41 1.71
N GLN A 40 11.16 -5.68 2.48
CA GLN A 40 11.16 -6.69 3.54
C GLN A 40 10.01 -7.68 3.31
N GLY A 41 10.30 -8.94 2.97
CA GLY A 41 9.25 -9.92 2.72
C GLY A 41 9.74 -11.37 2.85
N SER A 42 8.95 -12.29 2.29
CA SER A 42 9.28 -13.73 2.30
C SER A 42 10.52 -14.09 1.47
N ALA A 43 10.91 -13.23 0.53
CA ALA A 43 12.20 -13.33 -0.19
C ALA A 43 13.42 -12.93 0.66
N GLY A 44 13.20 -12.43 1.88
CA GLY A 44 14.23 -11.82 2.72
C GLY A 44 14.12 -10.30 2.73
N SER A 45 15.16 -9.67 3.25
CA SER A 45 15.31 -8.21 3.31
C SER A 45 16.72 -7.82 2.89
N SER A 46 16.86 -6.71 2.18
CA SER A 46 18.14 -6.09 1.86
C SER A 46 18.23 -4.73 2.56
N PRO A 47 18.70 -4.68 3.82
CA PRO A 47 18.69 -3.45 4.59
C PRO A 47 19.53 -2.35 3.96
N MET A 48 18.98 -1.14 3.88
CA MET A 48 19.75 0.03 3.45
C MET A 48 20.75 0.45 4.54
N LYS A 49 21.82 1.13 4.12
CA LYS A 49 22.86 1.63 5.04
C LYS A 49 22.28 2.69 5.97
N GLN A 50 22.76 2.72 7.21
CA GLN A 50 22.34 3.74 8.18
C GLN A 50 22.59 5.16 7.68
N SER A 51 23.71 5.42 6.98
CA SER A 51 24.00 6.71 6.38
C SER A 51 22.91 7.20 5.42
N THR A 52 22.28 6.29 4.66
CA THR A 52 21.17 6.63 3.76
C THR A 52 19.93 7.07 4.54
N ILE A 53 19.66 6.44 5.68
CA ILE A 53 18.56 6.82 6.57
C ILE A 53 18.86 8.18 7.21
N ASP A 54 20.09 8.39 7.66
CA ASP A 54 20.53 9.63 8.31
C ASP A 54 20.49 10.83 7.37
N GLU A 55 20.70 10.63 6.07
CA GLU A 55 20.57 11.68 5.04
C GLU A 55 19.13 11.92 4.58
N ALA A 56 18.19 11.05 4.94
CA ALA A 56 16.80 11.17 4.49
C ALA A 56 16.08 12.33 5.18
N ASP A 57 15.27 13.05 4.41
CA ASP A 57 14.37 14.09 4.90
C ASP A 57 13.08 13.49 5.45
N VAL A 58 12.62 12.35 4.91
CA VAL A 58 11.38 11.68 5.29
C VAL A 58 11.43 10.17 5.01
N VAL A 59 10.69 9.41 5.81
CA VAL A 59 10.53 7.95 5.69
C VAL A 59 9.10 7.61 5.24
N ILE A 60 8.95 6.68 4.29
CA ILE A 60 7.66 6.09 3.92
C ILE A 60 7.64 4.62 4.35
N PHE A 61 6.80 4.27 5.33
CA PHE A 61 6.53 2.88 5.68
C PHE A 61 5.28 2.41 4.93
N ALA A 62 5.48 1.71 3.81
CA ALA A 62 4.42 1.07 3.04
C ALA A 62 4.32 -0.40 3.42
N THR A 63 3.71 -0.69 4.57
CA THR A 63 3.77 -2.03 5.17
C THR A 63 2.44 -2.52 5.69
N ASP A 64 2.20 -3.82 5.50
CA ASP A 64 1.09 -4.57 6.09
C ASP A 64 1.57 -5.47 7.26
N LEU A 65 2.89 -5.50 7.48
CA LEU A 65 3.58 -6.20 8.56
C LEU A 65 4.46 -5.23 9.35
N GLU A 66 4.94 -5.67 10.51
CA GLU A 66 5.94 -4.94 11.28
C GLU A 66 7.26 -4.83 10.51
N VAL A 67 7.84 -3.63 10.55
CA VAL A 67 9.14 -3.32 9.95
C VAL A 67 10.23 -3.88 10.86
N LYS A 68 11.11 -4.72 10.30
CA LYS A 68 12.32 -5.19 10.98
C LYS A 68 13.30 -4.04 11.18
N ASP A 69 13.93 -4.01 12.35
CA ASP A 69 14.92 -2.99 12.75
C ASP A 69 14.40 -1.54 12.59
N ARG A 70 13.12 -1.33 12.91
CA ARG A 70 12.44 -0.03 12.80
C ARG A 70 13.12 1.09 13.59
N SER A 71 13.82 0.74 14.67
CA SER A 71 14.57 1.69 15.50
C SER A 71 15.63 2.49 14.74
N ARG A 72 16.13 1.98 13.60
CA ARG A 72 17.07 2.70 12.71
C ARG A 72 16.51 4.01 12.17
N PHE A 73 15.18 4.13 12.12
CA PHE A 73 14.46 5.29 11.59
C PHE A 73 13.98 6.27 12.68
N ASN A 74 14.33 6.03 13.95
CA ASN A 74 13.95 6.92 15.05
C ASN A 74 14.43 8.35 14.83
N GLY A 75 13.57 9.33 15.10
CA GLY A 75 13.86 10.76 14.92
C GLY A 75 13.56 11.27 13.50
N LYS A 76 13.32 10.38 12.53
CA LYS A 76 12.94 10.78 11.17
C LYS A 76 11.43 10.94 11.03
N PRO A 77 10.96 12.02 10.37
CA PRO A 77 9.55 12.18 10.09
C PRO A 77 9.09 11.03 9.18
N PHE A 78 7.96 10.41 9.49
CA PHE A 78 7.50 9.26 8.72
C PHE A 78 6.02 9.32 8.35
N LEU A 79 5.72 8.81 7.16
CA LEU A 79 4.37 8.50 6.71
C LEU A 79 4.20 6.97 6.70
N GLN A 80 3.22 6.45 7.45
CA GLN A 80 2.90 5.02 7.43
C GLN A 80 1.58 4.77 6.72
N ILE A 81 1.59 3.84 5.77
CA ILE A 81 0.46 3.41 4.96
C ILE A 81 0.53 1.90 4.68
N GLY A 82 -0.56 1.30 4.19
CA GLY A 82 -0.54 -0.07 3.69
C GLY A 82 0.08 -0.19 2.29
N VAL A 83 0.59 -1.38 1.96
CA VAL A 83 1.23 -1.68 0.66
C VAL A 83 0.28 -1.41 -0.50
N SER A 84 -1.00 -1.77 -0.34
CA SER A 84 -2.01 -1.59 -1.39
C SER A 84 -2.19 -0.11 -1.76
N LYS A 85 -2.08 0.82 -0.81
CA LYS A 85 -2.17 2.27 -1.10
C LYS A 85 -0.92 2.77 -1.81
N ALA A 86 0.27 2.30 -1.41
CA ALA A 86 1.50 2.64 -2.10
C ALA A 86 1.48 2.18 -3.56
N LEU A 87 0.91 1.00 -3.84
CA LEU A 87 0.78 0.48 -5.19
C LEU A 87 -0.25 1.24 -6.03
N ALA A 88 -1.42 1.56 -5.45
CA ALA A 88 -2.52 2.17 -6.20
C ALA A 88 -2.36 3.69 -6.41
N ASP A 89 -1.62 4.36 -5.53
CA ASP A 89 -1.68 5.82 -5.38
C ASP A 89 -0.31 6.45 -5.04
N ALA A 90 0.76 5.88 -5.61
CA ALA A 90 2.15 6.23 -5.28
C ALA A 90 2.46 7.74 -5.41
N ASP A 91 1.95 8.39 -6.46
CA ASP A 91 2.15 9.82 -6.72
C ASP A 91 1.66 10.68 -5.53
N ASN A 92 0.45 10.40 -5.04
CA ASN A 92 -0.12 11.12 -3.90
C ASN A 92 0.56 10.76 -2.58
N VAL A 93 0.99 9.50 -2.42
CA VAL A 93 1.76 9.07 -1.24
C VAL A 93 3.07 9.84 -1.14
N VAL A 94 3.83 9.92 -2.23
CA VAL A 94 5.09 10.69 -2.29
C VAL A 94 4.83 12.16 -2.03
N ALA A 95 3.81 12.75 -2.69
CA ALA A 95 3.46 14.15 -2.49
C ALA A 95 3.08 14.44 -1.02
N GLN A 96 2.26 13.58 -0.40
CA GLN A 96 1.85 13.71 1.00
C GLN A 96 3.05 13.63 1.95
N ALA A 97 3.95 12.67 1.73
CA ALA A 97 5.14 12.50 2.56
C ALA A 97 6.00 13.77 2.54
N VAL A 98 6.24 14.33 1.36
CA VAL A 98 7.08 15.53 1.19
C VAL A 98 6.38 16.80 1.66
N SER A 99 5.09 16.97 1.41
CA SER A 99 4.35 18.18 1.81
C SER A 99 4.16 18.28 3.33
N SER A 100 4.19 17.15 4.04
CA SER A 100 3.78 17.08 5.44
C SER A 100 4.95 16.88 6.42
N ILE A 101 6.20 16.88 5.94
CA ILE A 101 7.43 16.59 6.73
C ILE A 101 7.46 17.29 8.09
N ALA A 102 7.08 18.57 8.15
CA ALA A 102 7.09 19.36 9.38
C ALA A 102 6.10 18.88 10.46
N THR A 103 5.04 18.18 10.05
CA THR A 103 3.92 17.74 10.88
C THR A 103 3.88 16.22 11.12
N LEU A 104 4.70 15.46 10.40
CA LEU A 104 4.76 14.01 10.54
C LEU A 104 5.39 13.61 11.89
N PRO A 105 4.94 12.49 12.48
CA PRO A 105 5.52 11.93 13.69
C PRO A 105 6.99 11.54 13.48
N LYS A 106 7.78 11.59 14.56
CA LYS A 106 9.25 11.40 14.56
C LYS A 106 9.75 10.48 15.65
N ASP A 107 8.95 10.26 16.69
CA ASP A 107 9.08 9.09 17.51
C ASP A 107 9.02 7.92 16.53
N GLY A 108 10.12 7.20 16.27
CA GLY A 108 10.13 6.08 15.30
C GLY A 108 9.35 4.87 15.83
N GLY A 109 8.25 5.17 16.49
CA GLY A 109 7.49 4.38 17.40
C GLY A 109 6.58 3.41 16.69
N ALA A 110 6.23 2.42 17.51
CA ALA A 110 5.26 1.38 17.27
C ALA A 110 4.17 1.81 16.29
N ALA A 111 3.94 0.92 15.31
CA ALA A 111 2.97 1.10 14.25
C ALA A 111 1.66 1.72 14.79
N PRO A 112 1.24 2.91 14.34
CA PRO A 112 -0.18 3.17 14.25
C PRO A 112 -0.74 2.09 13.33
N ALA A 113 -1.53 1.18 13.89
CA ALA A 113 -2.23 0.16 13.12
C ALA A 113 -2.95 0.84 11.96
N ALA A 114 -2.57 0.51 10.73
CA ALA A 114 -3.28 0.98 9.55
C ALA A 114 -4.77 0.63 9.71
N PRO A 115 -5.71 1.54 9.40
CA PRO A 115 -7.11 1.16 9.34
C PRO A 115 -7.22 0.03 8.32
N LYS A 116 -7.69 -1.14 8.78
CA LYS A 116 -8.00 -2.30 7.93
C LYS A 116 -8.76 -1.79 6.70
N ALA A 117 -8.12 -1.84 5.54
CA ALA A 117 -8.85 -1.84 4.29
C ALA A 117 -9.81 -3.04 4.37
N ALA A 118 -11.11 -2.75 4.34
CA ALA A 118 -12.13 -3.79 4.31
C ALA A 118 -11.82 -4.74 3.13
N PRO A 119 -11.89 -6.06 3.33
CA PRO A 119 -11.65 -7.00 2.24
C PRO A 119 -12.63 -6.73 1.10
N ALA A 120 -12.08 -6.67 -0.11
CA ALA A 120 -12.85 -6.64 -1.34
C ALA A 120 -13.92 -7.74 -1.28
N ALA A 121 -15.18 -7.32 -1.45
CA ALA A 121 -16.33 -8.20 -1.36
C ALA A 121 -16.19 -9.41 -2.29
N GLU A 122 -16.20 -10.57 -1.65
CA GLU A 122 -16.40 -11.90 -2.22
C GLU A 122 -17.68 -11.91 -3.08
N LYS A 123 -17.56 -12.30 -4.36
CA LYS A 123 -18.71 -12.54 -5.23
C LYS A 123 -19.28 -13.92 -4.90
N ALA A 124 -20.49 -13.96 -4.36
CA ALA A 124 -21.35 -15.15 -4.32
C ALA A 124 -22.85 -14.74 -4.47
N PRO A 125 -23.77 -15.66 -4.76
CA PRO A 125 -24.48 -15.82 -6.03
C PRO A 125 -25.85 -15.12 -6.10
N LYS A 126 -26.33 -14.78 -7.31
CA LYS A 126 -27.73 -14.37 -7.54
C LYS A 126 -28.64 -15.62 -7.56
N LYS A 127 -29.56 -15.70 -6.61
CA LYS A 127 -30.78 -16.51 -6.68
C LYS A 127 -32.01 -15.60 -6.52
N ASP A 128 -33.07 -16.04 -7.18
CA ASP A 128 -34.47 -15.63 -7.11
C ASP A 128 -34.97 -14.41 -7.90
N SER A 129 -35.72 -14.74 -8.95
CA SER A 129 -36.93 -14.00 -9.31
C SER A 129 -37.97 -15.03 -9.73
N GLY A 130 -38.63 -15.61 -8.73
CA GLY A 130 -40.01 -16.07 -8.88
C GLY A 130 -40.93 -14.86 -8.81
N ASP A 131 -41.73 -14.69 -9.86
CA ASP A 131 -43.18 -14.42 -9.87
C ASP A 131 -43.55 -13.51 -11.05
N LYS A 132 -44.15 -14.09 -12.09
CA LYS A 132 -45.04 -13.36 -13.01
C LYS A 132 -46.27 -14.23 -13.32
N PRO A 133 -47.48 -13.67 -13.20
CA PRO A 133 -48.73 -14.39 -13.32
C PRO A 133 -49.06 -14.71 -14.79
N GLY A 134 -49.74 -15.83 -15.01
CA GLY A 134 -50.18 -16.28 -16.32
C GLY A 134 -51.15 -15.31 -17.01
N PHE A 135 -50.95 -15.06 -18.31
CA PHE A 135 -51.92 -14.34 -19.13
C PHE A 135 -51.91 -14.61 -20.66
N PHE A 136 -51.23 -15.61 -21.24
CA PHE A 136 -51.38 -15.76 -22.71
C PHE A 136 -51.18 -17.18 -23.25
N GLY A 137 -52.19 -17.67 -23.99
CA GLY A 137 -51.90 -18.41 -25.21
C GLY A 137 -52.20 -19.91 -25.24
N ARG A 138 -53.47 -20.26 -25.05
CA ARG A 138 -54.11 -21.47 -25.61
C ARG A 138 -53.78 -21.62 -27.11
N LEU A 139 -52.81 -22.47 -27.47
CA LEU A 139 -52.58 -22.94 -28.85
C LEU A 139 -51.67 -24.18 -28.84
N PHE A 140 -52.00 -25.21 -29.63
CA PHE A 140 -51.43 -26.57 -29.71
C PHE A 140 -52.02 -27.54 -28.66
N GLY A 141 -53.00 -28.40 -28.95
CA GLY A 141 -53.37 -29.03 -30.22
C GLY A 141 -53.15 -30.54 -30.09
N SER A 142 -54.21 -31.25 -29.69
CA SER A 142 -54.25 -32.72 -29.60
C SER A 142 -53.98 -33.38 -30.94
N LYS A 143 -53.16 -34.44 -30.93
CA LYS A 143 -53.31 -35.58 -31.83
C LYS A 143 -52.84 -36.84 -31.12
#